data_AF-A0A944N506-F1
#
_entry.id   AF-A0A944N506-F1
#
_cell.length_a   1.000
_cell.length_b   1.000
_cell.length_c   1.000
_cell.angle_alpha   90.00
_cell.angle_beta   90.00
_cell.angle_gamma   90.00
#
_symmetry.space_group_name_H-M   'P 1'
#
loop_
_entity.id
_entity.type
_entity.pdbx_description
1 polymer ?
#
loop_
_entity_poly.entity_id
_entity_poly.type
_entity_poly.pdbx_seq_one_letter_code
_entity_poly.pdbx_strand_id
1 'polypeptide(L)'
;MIKKSPACYLGNSGYTLIELMLVLAIASVVLLAAQRPLLEINRIAFQEQQKIALQGDFQRFLLLLKSELIQAGYALGSGSESAVVISTYSVVLKADRNRDGDLADTRETIAYRYDPETKVLSRKSGNAAYQTLIESIAALKFEQAQAPPQTCIKVTVQVIIDAVEQQTVLCQLGW
;
A
#
# COMPACT_ATOMS: atom_id res chain seq x y z
N MET A 1 36.56 -68.62 -35.65
CA MET A 1 36.45 -67.25 -36.18
C MET A 1 35.85 -66.37 -35.10
N ILE A 2 36.64 -65.52 -34.44
CA ILE A 2 36.14 -64.59 -33.41
C ILE A 2 36.29 -63.18 -34.00
N LYS A 3 35.14 -62.54 -34.25
CA LYS A 3 35.03 -61.18 -34.80
C LYS A 3 35.25 -60.20 -33.64
N LYS A 4 36.42 -59.55 -33.58
CA LYS A 4 36.69 -58.47 -32.61
C LYS A 4 35.85 -57.25 -32.99
N SER A 5 34.98 -56.82 -32.08
CA SER A 5 34.28 -55.52 -32.16
C SER A 5 35.30 -54.38 -32.10
N PRO A 6 35.09 -53.27 -32.84
CA PRO A 6 35.95 -52.10 -32.71
C PRO A 6 35.69 -51.45 -31.35
N ALA A 7 36.73 -51.37 -30.52
CA ALA A 7 36.73 -50.55 -29.33
C ALA A 7 36.51 -49.09 -29.76
N CYS A 8 35.39 -48.50 -29.32
CA CYS A 8 35.12 -47.09 -29.48
C CYS A 8 36.01 -46.34 -28.49
N TYR A 9 37.12 -45.79 -28.97
CA TYR A 9 37.94 -44.88 -28.18
C TYR A 9 37.26 -43.51 -28.18
N LEU A 10 36.40 -43.27 -27.18
CA LEU A 10 36.16 -41.89 -26.74
C LEU A 10 37.50 -41.39 -26.18
N GLY A 11 38.21 -40.58 -26.98
CA GLY A 11 39.43 -39.93 -26.54
C GLY A 11 39.11 -39.07 -25.32
N ASN A 12 39.61 -39.47 -24.15
CA ASN A 12 39.71 -38.60 -23.00
C ASN A 12 40.79 -37.54 -23.28
N SER A 13 40.45 -36.54 -24.08
CA SER A 13 41.21 -35.31 -24.21
C SER A 13 40.89 -34.42 -23.01
N GLY A 14 41.79 -34.37 -22.02
CA GLY A 14 41.71 -33.40 -20.94
C GLY A 14 41.87 -31.98 -21.47
N TYR A 15 41.14 -31.02 -20.89
CA TYR A 15 41.24 -29.61 -21.25
C TYR A 15 42.67 -29.09 -21.03
N THR A 16 43.15 -28.30 -21.98
CA THR A 16 44.45 -27.64 -21.84
C THR A 16 44.34 -26.45 -20.89
N LEU A 17 45.44 -26.09 -20.21
CA LEU A 17 45.46 -24.95 -19.29
C LEU A 17 45.07 -23.63 -19.98
N ILE A 18 45.48 -23.46 -21.25
CA ILE A 18 45.12 -22.30 -22.09
C ILE A 18 43.61 -22.24 -22.36
N GLU A 19 42.97 -23.38 -22.66
CA GLU A 19 41.54 -23.44 -22.92
C GLU A 19 40.73 -23.07 -21.67
N LEU A 20 41.18 -23.53 -20.50
CA LEU A 20 40.56 -23.18 -19.23
C LEU A 20 40.73 -21.69 -18.90
N MET A 21 41.90 -21.09 -19.17
CA MET A 21 42.10 -19.65 -19.03
C MET A 21 41.24 -18.84 -19.98
N LEU A 22 41.07 -19.30 -21.22
CA LEU A 22 40.21 -18.65 -22.22
C LEU A 22 38.74 -18.63 -21.77
N VAL A 23 38.24 -19.78 -21.28
CA VAL A 23 36.86 -19.89 -20.78
C VAL A 23 36.64 -18.97 -19.59
N LEU A 24 37.58 -18.92 -18.63
CA LEU A 24 37.49 -18.02 -17.47
C LEU A 24 37.53 -16.55 -17.88
N ALA A 25 38.38 -16.18 -18.84
CA ALA A 25 38.44 -14.82 -19.36
C ALA A 25 37.10 -14.42 -19.99
N ILE A 26 36.52 -15.26 -20.86
CA ILE A 26 35.22 -15.00 -21.50
C ILE A 26 34.12 -14.93 -20.43
N ALA A 27 34.08 -15.87 -19.48
CA ALA A 27 33.11 -15.87 -18.40
C ALA A 27 33.18 -14.60 -17.55
N SER A 28 34.39 -14.09 -17.26
CA SER A 28 34.57 -12.86 -16.50
C SER A 28 33.99 -11.64 -17.21
N VAL A 29 34.22 -11.53 -18.53
CA VAL A 29 33.68 -10.43 -19.35
C VAL A 29 32.16 -10.49 -19.39
N VAL A 30 31.60 -11.68 -19.55
CA VAL A 30 30.14 -11.89 -19.53
C VAL A 30 29.54 -11.53 -18.17
N LEU A 31 30.16 -11.94 -17.07
CA LEU A 31 29.70 -11.61 -15.72
C LEU A 31 29.76 -10.09 -15.46
N LEU A 32 30.85 -9.42 -15.85
CA LEU A 32 30.97 -7.97 -15.72
C LEU A 32 29.92 -7.23 -16.56
N ALA A 33 29.62 -7.72 -17.76
CA ALA A 33 28.55 -7.17 -18.59
C ALA A 33 27.15 -7.38 -17.96
N ALA A 34 26.94 -8.49 -17.26
CA ALA A 34 25.66 -8.83 -16.63
C ALA A 34 25.38 -8.09 -15.30
N GLN A 35 26.38 -7.48 -14.66
CA GLN A 35 26.21 -6.80 -13.36
C GLN A 35 25.26 -5.61 -13.43
N ARG A 36 25.44 -4.74 -14.43
CA ARG A 36 24.61 -3.53 -14.60
C ARG A 36 23.13 -3.83 -14.79
N PRO A 37 22.71 -4.68 -15.76
CA PRO A 37 21.31 -4.99 -15.95
C PRO A 37 20.69 -5.68 -14.72
N LEU A 38 21.45 -6.52 -14.01
CA LEU A 38 20.94 -7.16 -12.79
C LEU A 38 20.62 -6.14 -11.68
N LEU A 39 21.47 -5.13 -11.49
CA LEU A 39 21.22 -4.08 -10.50
C LEU A 39 20.01 -3.22 -10.87
N GLU A 40 19.82 -2.93 -12.15
CA GLU A 40 18.65 -2.20 -12.64
C GLU A 40 17.36 -2.99 -12.44
N ILE A 41 17.36 -4.29 -12.77
CA ILE A 41 16.21 -5.17 -12.55
C ILE A 41 15.83 -5.20 -11.07
N ASN A 42 16.81 -5.33 -10.16
CA ASN A 42 16.54 -5.33 -8.72
C ASN A 42 15.93 -4.00 -8.24
N ARG A 43 16.43 -2.86 -8.72
CA ARG A 43 15.87 -1.55 -8.38
C ARG A 43 14.44 -1.40 -8.85
N ILE A 44 14.16 -1.78 -10.10
CA ILE A 44 12.80 -1.72 -10.67
C ILE A 44 11.87 -2.64 -9.89
N ALA A 45 12.29 -3.89 -9.63
CA ALA A 45 11.49 -4.85 -8.87
C ALA A 45 11.16 -4.34 -7.46
N PHE A 46 12.13 -3.72 -6.77
CA PHE A 46 11.90 -3.15 -5.45
C PHE A 46 10.91 -1.97 -5.48
N GLN A 47 11.04 -1.07 -6.46
CA GLN A 47 10.11 0.04 -6.63
C GLN A 47 8.68 -0.45 -6.92
N GLU A 48 8.52 -1.46 -7.76
CA GLU A 48 7.21 -2.07 -8.03
C GLU A 48 6.62 -2.74 -6.78
N GLN A 49 7.43 -3.45 -5.99
CA GLN A 49 6.99 -4.03 -4.72
C GLN A 49 6.47 -2.96 -3.74
N GLN A 50 7.18 -1.83 -3.62
CA GLN A 50 6.74 -0.73 -2.77
C GLN A 50 5.39 -0.14 -3.23
N LYS A 51 5.18 -0.01 -4.55
CA LYS A 51 3.89 0.46 -5.10
C LYS A 51 2.76 -0.49 -4.75
N ILE A 52 2.97 -1.80 -4.90
CA ILE A 52 1.95 -2.82 -4.59
C ILE A 52 1.62 -2.80 -3.09
N ALA A 53 2.63 -2.73 -2.23
CA ALA A 53 2.43 -2.65 -0.79
C ALA A 53 1.59 -1.41 -0.41
N LEU A 54 1.94 -0.25 -0.95
CA LEU A 54 1.22 1.00 -0.68
C LEU A 54 -0.23 0.99 -1.19
N GLN A 55 -0.47 0.36 -2.35
CA GLN A 55 -1.83 0.13 -2.86
C GLN A 55 -2.64 -0.79 -1.93
N GLY A 56 -2.03 -1.87 -1.43
CA GLY A 56 -2.65 -2.78 -0.47
C GLY A 56 -3.00 -2.08 0.85
N ASP A 57 -2.09 -1.27 1.38
CA ASP A 57 -2.30 -0.47 2.58
C ASP A 57 -3.44 0.54 2.39
N PHE A 58 -3.49 1.19 1.22
CA PHE A 58 -4.59 2.11 0.89
C PHE A 58 -5.94 1.40 0.80
N GLN A 59 -6.01 0.21 0.18
CA GLN A 59 -7.24 -0.59 0.17
C GLN A 59 -7.69 -0.98 1.58
N ARG A 60 -6.74 -1.37 2.45
CA ARG A 60 -7.02 -1.66 3.86
C ARG A 60 -7.56 -0.44 4.60
N PHE A 61 -6.98 0.74 4.35
CA PHE A 61 -7.50 2.01 4.88
C PHE A 61 -8.92 2.28 4.41
N LEU A 62 -9.23 2.14 3.12
CA LEU A 62 -10.59 2.36 2.60
C LEU A 62 -11.61 1.42 3.24
N LEU A 63 -11.25 0.15 3.45
CA LEU A 63 -12.11 -0.81 4.15
C LEU A 63 -12.36 -0.40 5.60
N LEU A 64 -11.32 0.05 6.31
CA LEU A 64 -11.44 0.52 7.69
C LEU A 64 -12.33 1.77 7.76
N LEU A 65 -12.06 2.77 6.92
CA LEU A 65 -12.84 4.00 6.82
C LEU A 65 -14.30 3.70 6.50
N LYS A 66 -14.57 2.81 5.54
CA LYS A 66 -15.94 2.38 5.20
C LYS A 66 -16.63 1.72 6.40
N SER A 67 -15.95 0.82 7.11
CA SER A 67 -16.54 0.11 8.25
C SER A 67 -16.92 1.04 9.40
N GLU A 68 -16.15 2.11 9.60
CA GLU A 68 -16.41 3.11 10.64
C GLU A 68 -17.43 4.13 10.18
N LEU A 69 -17.41 4.51 8.91
CA LEU A 69 -18.42 5.39 8.31
C LEU A 69 -19.82 4.77 8.37
N ILE A 70 -19.92 3.46 8.18
CA ILE A 70 -21.18 2.71 8.35
C ILE A 70 -21.73 2.83 9.78
N GLN A 71 -20.84 2.88 10.77
CA GLN A 71 -21.21 2.99 12.19
C GLN A 71 -21.37 4.44 12.65
N ALA A 72 -20.95 5.42 11.84
CA ALA A 72 -21.09 6.83 12.18
C ALA A 72 -22.57 7.19 12.33
N GLY A 73 -22.89 8.01 13.32
CA GLY A 73 -24.25 8.39 13.65
C GLY A 73 -24.98 7.43 14.58
N TYR A 74 -24.40 6.28 14.90
CA TYR A 74 -25.04 5.32 15.81
C TYR A 74 -25.24 5.94 17.19
N ALA A 75 -26.48 5.86 17.67
CA ALA A 75 -26.99 6.41 18.93
C ALA A 75 -26.60 7.87 19.23
N LEU A 76 -26.17 8.65 18.23
CA LEU A 76 -26.01 10.08 18.41
C LEU A 76 -27.38 10.67 18.71
N GLY A 77 -27.51 11.30 19.88
CA GLY A 77 -28.73 12.02 20.25
C GLY A 77 -29.12 13.02 19.16
N SER A 78 -30.40 13.38 19.09
CA SER A 78 -30.98 14.30 18.09
C SER A 78 -30.43 15.74 18.13
N GLY A 79 -29.35 15.99 18.87
CA GLY A 79 -28.64 17.25 18.89
C GLY A 79 -27.95 17.55 17.55
N SER A 80 -27.49 18.79 17.41
CA SER A 80 -26.79 19.33 16.23
C SER A 80 -25.41 18.71 15.95
N GLU A 81 -25.10 17.58 16.56
CA GLU A 81 -23.83 16.86 16.41
C GLU A 81 -23.80 16.15 15.06
N SER A 82 -22.96 16.63 14.15
CA SER A 82 -22.74 15.97 12.86
C SER A 82 -21.99 14.65 13.06
N ALA A 83 -22.60 13.54 12.63
CA ALA A 83 -22.01 12.21 12.68
C ALA A 83 -20.66 12.10 11.95
N VAL A 84 -20.49 12.90 10.90
CA VAL A 84 -19.31 12.93 10.04
C VAL A 84 -18.91 14.38 9.84
N VAL A 85 -17.65 14.71 10.17
CA VAL A 85 -17.05 16.02 9.94
C VAL A 85 -15.90 15.85 8.96
N ILE A 86 -15.97 16.53 7.82
CA ILE A 86 -15.01 16.40 6.72
C ILE A 86 -14.26 17.72 6.57
N SER A 87 -12.95 17.62 6.41
CA SER A 87 -12.07 18.71 5.99
C SER A 87 -11.08 18.16 4.96
N THR A 88 -10.39 19.04 4.23
CA THR A 88 -9.53 18.63 3.10
C THR A 88 -8.55 17.51 3.43
N TYR A 89 -7.98 17.50 4.64
CA TYR A 89 -7.00 16.50 5.08
C TYR A 89 -7.41 15.73 6.33
N SER A 90 -8.66 15.82 6.76
CA SER A 90 -9.12 15.09 7.93
C SER A 90 -10.57 14.70 7.85
N VAL A 91 -10.89 13.55 8.43
CA VAL A 91 -12.26 13.07 8.60
C VAL A 91 -12.43 12.66 10.05
N VAL A 92 -13.50 13.13 10.68
CA VAL A 92 -13.90 12.72 12.02
C VAL A 92 -15.25 12.02 11.92
N LEU A 93 -15.32 10.82 12.50
CA LEU A 93 -16.51 9.98 12.57
C LEU A 93 -16.91 9.85 14.04
N LYS A 94 -18.18 10.09 14.33
CA LYS A 94 -18.74 10.06 15.67
C LYS A 94 -19.84 9.01 15.77
N ALA A 95 -19.86 8.28 16.87
CA ALA A 95 -20.89 7.29 17.21
C ALA A 95 -20.85 7.03 18.72
N ASP A 96 -21.99 7.17 19.39
CA ASP A 96 -22.15 6.79 20.80
C ASP A 96 -22.37 5.26 20.84
N ARG A 97 -21.32 4.49 21.12
CA ARG A 97 -21.37 3.02 20.99
C ARG A 97 -21.86 2.36 22.26
N ASN A 98 -21.61 2.97 23.41
CA ASN A 98 -21.97 2.44 24.71
C ASN A 98 -23.37 2.95 25.18
N ARG A 99 -23.93 3.96 24.50
CA ARG A 99 -25.21 4.61 24.77
C ARG A 99 -25.27 5.33 26.11
N ASP A 100 -24.16 5.88 26.57
CA ASP A 100 -24.12 6.67 27.80
C ASP A 100 -24.42 8.16 27.59
N GLY A 101 -24.54 8.59 26.32
CA GLY A 101 -24.89 9.95 25.94
C GLY A 101 -23.71 10.88 25.79
N ASP A 102 -22.47 10.39 25.82
CA ASP A 102 -21.27 11.16 25.47
C ASP A 102 -20.47 10.54 24.30
N LEU A 103 -19.28 11.09 24.00
CA LEU A 103 -18.39 10.66 22.91
C LEU A 103 -16.91 10.60 23.34
N ALA A 104 -16.66 10.62 24.65
CA ALA A 104 -15.31 10.70 25.22
C ALA A 104 -14.60 9.35 25.19
N ASP A 105 -15.36 8.28 25.00
CA ASP A 105 -14.88 6.91 25.08
C ASP A 105 -14.09 6.48 23.85
N THR A 106 -13.33 5.40 24.05
CA THR A 106 -12.60 4.78 22.95
C THR A 106 -13.58 4.25 21.90
N ARG A 107 -13.27 4.48 20.63
CA ARG A 107 -14.04 4.04 19.45
C ARG A 107 -15.30 4.84 19.15
N GLU A 108 -15.58 5.88 19.91
CA GLU A 108 -16.76 6.73 19.71
C GLU A 108 -16.46 7.92 18.81
N THR A 109 -15.29 8.53 19.02
CA THR A 109 -14.73 9.52 18.10
C THR A 109 -13.53 8.92 17.37
N ILE A 110 -13.66 8.66 16.07
CA ILE A 110 -12.54 8.24 15.22
C ILE A 110 -12.09 9.39 14.34
N ALA A 111 -10.80 9.70 14.33
CA ALA A 111 -10.23 10.76 13.52
C ALA A 111 -9.15 10.22 12.58
N TYR A 112 -9.30 10.52 11.29
CA TYR A 112 -8.27 10.35 10.28
C TYR A 112 -7.64 11.70 9.96
N ARG A 113 -6.33 11.72 9.81
CA ARG A 113 -5.58 12.91 9.40
C ARG A 113 -4.48 12.55 8.44
N TYR A 114 -4.47 13.21 7.30
CA TYR A 114 -3.36 13.22 6.38
C TYR A 114 -2.54 14.47 6.59
N ASP A 115 -1.22 14.32 6.57
CA ASP A 115 -0.29 15.43 6.60
C ASP A 115 0.41 15.51 5.23
N PRO A 116 0.15 16.54 4.42
CA PRO A 116 0.76 16.68 3.10
C PRO A 116 2.26 16.98 3.15
N GLU A 117 2.78 17.50 4.26
CA GLU A 117 4.21 17.80 4.42
C GLU A 117 4.99 16.52 4.72
N THR A 118 4.49 15.72 5.66
CA THR A 118 5.13 14.46 6.06
C THR A 118 4.69 13.27 5.21
N LYS A 119 3.63 13.41 4.40
CA LYS A 119 3.04 12.37 3.54
C LYS A 119 2.52 11.16 4.32
N VAL A 120 2.10 11.39 5.56
CA VAL A 120 1.65 10.35 6.49
C VAL A 120 0.13 10.44 6.70
N LEU A 121 -0.55 9.31 6.56
CA LEU A 121 -1.92 9.12 6.99
C LEU A 121 -1.94 8.50 8.39
N SER A 122 -2.61 9.15 9.32
CA SER A 122 -2.74 8.71 10.71
C SER A 122 -4.20 8.52 11.12
N ARG A 123 -4.43 7.66 12.10
CA ARG A 123 -5.73 7.43 12.74
C ARG A 123 -5.63 7.57 14.24
N LYS A 124 -6.67 8.12 14.86
CA LYS A 124 -6.87 8.24 16.30
C LYS A 124 -8.25 7.74 16.68
N SER A 125 -8.38 7.16 17.86
CA SER A 125 -9.64 6.63 18.42
C SER A 125 -9.83 7.14 19.84
N GLY A 126 -10.91 7.87 20.10
CA GLY A 126 -11.16 8.56 21.37
C GLY A 126 -10.00 9.49 21.74
N ASN A 127 -9.54 9.42 22.98
CA ASN A 127 -8.44 10.24 23.50
C ASN A 127 -7.02 9.70 23.23
N ALA A 128 -6.88 8.62 22.45
CA ALA A 128 -5.57 8.04 22.14
C ALA A 128 -4.65 8.98 21.32
N ALA A 129 -3.36 8.66 21.25
CA ALA A 129 -2.45 9.30 20.32
C ALA A 129 -2.75 8.89 18.86
N TYR A 130 -2.31 9.70 17.90
CA TYR A 130 -2.36 9.33 16.49
C TYR A 130 -1.40 8.18 16.22
N GLN A 131 -1.90 7.17 15.50
CA GLN A 131 -1.13 6.03 15.01
C GLN A 131 -0.97 6.17 13.50
N THR A 132 0.24 6.00 13.01
CA THR A 132 0.52 5.94 11.57
C THR A 132 -0.17 4.73 10.95
N LEU A 133 -0.96 4.96 9.90
CA LEU A 133 -1.57 3.91 9.10
C LEU A 133 -0.78 3.64 7.82
N ILE A 134 -0.40 4.71 7.12
CA ILE A 134 0.28 4.63 5.84
C ILE A 134 1.29 5.76 5.76
N GLU A 135 2.49 5.44 5.30
CA GLU A 135 3.56 6.40 5.03
C GLU A 135 3.74 6.59 3.53
N SER A 136 4.33 7.73 3.15
CA SER A 136 4.76 7.99 1.77
C SER A 136 3.63 8.01 0.72
N ILE A 137 2.41 8.43 1.08
CA ILE A 137 1.36 8.70 0.08
C ILE A 137 1.69 10.03 -0.61
N ALA A 138 1.73 10.08 -1.94
CA ALA A 138 2.09 11.32 -2.63
C ALA A 138 1.06 12.45 -2.42
N ALA A 139 -0.23 12.15 -2.52
CA ALA A 139 -1.31 13.08 -2.18
C ALA A 139 -2.55 12.33 -1.71
N LEU A 140 -3.26 12.90 -0.73
CA LEU A 140 -4.55 12.42 -0.28
C LEU A 140 -5.42 13.62 0.12
N LYS A 141 -6.68 13.62 -0.28
CA LYS A 141 -7.66 14.61 0.16
C LYS A 141 -9.04 13.98 0.38
N PHE A 142 -9.79 14.61 1.26
CA PHE A 142 -11.17 14.28 1.56
C PHE A 142 -12.07 15.45 1.16
N GLU A 143 -13.15 15.12 0.47
CA GLU A 143 -14.15 16.08 0.02
C GLU A 143 -15.54 15.53 0.38
N GLN A 144 -16.47 16.42 0.72
CA GLN A 144 -17.85 16.02 0.88
C GLN A 144 -18.48 15.82 -0.51
N ALA A 145 -18.95 14.61 -0.80
CA ALA A 145 -19.64 14.30 -2.05
C ALA A 145 -21.14 14.59 -1.97
N GLN A 146 -21.74 14.35 -0.79
CA GLN A 146 -23.17 14.54 -0.56
C GLN A 146 -23.45 14.96 0.87
N ALA A 147 -24.44 15.84 1.05
CA ALA A 147 -24.92 16.34 2.33
C ALA A 147 -26.06 15.45 2.89
N PRO A 148 -26.42 15.61 4.18
CA PRO A 148 -27.44 14.79 4.85
C PRO A 148 -28.75 14.67 4.04
N PRO A 149 -29.49 13.55 4.15
CA PRO A 149 -29.45 12.54 5.22
C PRO A 149 -28.39 11.45 5.08
N GLN A 150 -27.74 11.31 3.92
CA GLN A 150 -26.67 10.35 3.69
C GLN A 150 -25.36 11.08 3.39
N THR A 151 -24.49 11.19 4.40
CA THR A 151 -23.19 11.85 4.20
C THR A 151 -22.25 10.94 3.42
N CYS A 152 -21.75 11.42 2.29
CA CYS A 152 -20.77 10.71 1.48
C CYS A 152 -19.42 11.44 1.48
N ILE A 153 -18.36 10.68 1.66
CA ILE A 153 -16.96 11.13 1.63
C ILE A 153 -16.37 10.71 0.28
N LYS A 154 -15.88 11.68 -0.47
CA LYS A 154 -15.00 11.43 -1.62
C LYS A 154 -13.55 11.44 -1.14
N VAL A 155 -12.86 10.34 -1.34
CA VAL A 155 -11.43 10.18 -1.09
C VAL A 155 -10.72 10.24 -2.43
N THR A 156 -9.87 11.26 -2.62
CA THR A 156 -8.99 11.34 -3.79
C THR A 156 -7.57 11.05 -3.34
N VAL A 157 -6.92 10.08 -3.98
CA VAL A 157 -5.55 9.68 -3.66
C VAL A 157 -4.67 9.70 -4.90
N GLN A 158 -3.42 10.07 -4.70
CA GLN A 158 -2.33 9.82 -5.62
C GLN A 158 -1.26 9.05 -4.85
N VAL A 159 -1.11 7.77 -5.17
CA VAL A 159 -0.27 6.84 -4.40
C VAL A 159 1.21 7.20 -4.54
N ILE A 160 1.65 7.48 -5.76
CA ILE A 160 2.99 7.97 -6.12
C ILE A 160 2.85 9.12 -7.12
N ILE A 161 3.89 9.96 -7.27
CA ILE A 161 3.85 11.21 -8.06
C ILE A 161 3.43 10.98 -9.52
N ASP A 162 3.81 9.86 -10.13
CA ASP A 162 3.49 9.55 -11.54
C ASP A 162 2.24 8.67 -11.69
N ALA A 163 1.56 8.32 -10.59
CA ALA A 163 0.32 7.55 -10.65
C ALA A 163 -0.87 8.44 -11.01
N VAL A 164 -1.82 7.86 -11.72
CA VAL A 164 -3.13 8.44 -11.97
C VAL A 164 -3.87 8.65 -10.65
N GLU A 165 -4.50 9.81 -10.48
CA GLU A 165 -5.37 10.07 -9.34
C GLU A 165 -6.53 9.08 -9.31
N GLN A 166 -6.72 8.44 -8.17
CA GLN A 166 -7.84 7.53 -7.92
C GLN A 166 -8.86 8.23 -7.02
N GLN A 167 -10.13 8.07 -7.36
CA GLN A 167 -11.24 8.65 -6.60
C GLN A 167 -12.16 7.53 -6.14
N THR A 168 -12.47 7.50 -4.84
CA THR A 168 -13.41 6.56 -4.25
C THR A 168 -14.44 7.33 -3.44
N VAL A 169 -15.72 7.06 -3.67
CA VAL A 169 -16.81 7.64 -2.87
C VAL A 169 -17.33 6.59 -1.90
N LEU A 170 -17.34 6.94 -0.62
CA LEU A 170 -17.86 6.11 0.47
C LEU A 170 -19.02 6.84 1.12
N CYS A 171 -20.16 6.17 1.28
CA CYS A 171 -21.35 6.76 1.89
C CYS A 171 -21.66 6.10 3.23
N GLN A 172 -22.14 6.91 4.18
CA GLN A 172 -22.81 6.44 5.39
C GLN A 172 -24.03 5.59 5.01
N LEU A 173 -24.42 4.62 5.85
CA LEU A 173 -25.72 3.97 5.67
C LEU A 173 -26.83 4.95 6.08
N GLY A 174 -27.87 5.04 5.25
CA GLY A 174 -29.13 5.66 5.66
C GLY A 174 -29.83 4.71 6.64
N TRP A 175 -30.18 5.23 7.81
CA TRP A 175 -30.94 4.51 8.83
C TRP A 175 -32.36 5.07 8.91
#